data_AF-A0A8B9UYT9-F1
#
_entry.id   AF-A0A8B9UYT9-F1
#
_cell.length_a   1.000
_cell.length_b   1.000
_cell.length_c   1.000
_cell.angle_alpha   90.00
_cell.angle_beta   90.00
_cell.angle_gamma   90.00
#
_symmetry.space_group_name_H-M   'P 1'
#
loop_
_entity.id
_entity.type
_entity.pdbx_description
1 polymer ?
#
loop_
_entity_poly.entity_id
_entity_poly.type
_entity_poly.pdbx_seq_one_letter_code
_entity_poly.pdbx_strand_id
1 'polypeptide(L)' 'HLKEGIFVVVVISASKYKHPAIKNCCMAGVKAYPVGETCSDRARRIQSNEKCISAFKDCCEFANRLREEEPNKLLILAR' A
#
# COMPACT_ATOMS: atom_id res chain seq x y z
N HIS A 1 -10.60 -4.24 -17.27
CA HIS A 1 -11.29 -4.97 -16.19
C HIS A 1 -10.43 -5.27 -14.96
N LEU A 2 -9.42 -6.15 -14.99
CA LEU A 2 -8.67 -6.49 -13.75
C LEU A 2 -7.87 -5.31 -13.15
N LYS A 3 -7.25 -4.48 -14.00
CA LYS A 3 -6.54 -3.26 -13.60
C LYS A 3 -7.47 -2.23 -12.94
N GLU A 4 -8.74 -2.18 -13.34
CA GLU A 4 -9.74 -1.27 -12.79
C GLU A 4 -10.16 -1.71 -11.38
N GLY A 5 -10.39 -3.02 -11.17
CA GLY A 5 -10.70 -3.57 -9.85
C GLY A 5 -9.58 -3.33 -8.83
N ILE A 6 -8.32 -3.51 -9.21
CA ILE A 6 -7.17 -3.26 -8.32
C ILE A 6 -6.98 -1.81 -7.95
N PHE A 7 -7.09 -0.94 -8.96
CA PHE A 7 -6.94 0.49 -8.75
C PHE A 7 -8.03 0.99 -7.80
N VAL A 8 -9.27 0.51 -7.94
CA VAL A 8 -10.38 0.83 -7.05
C VAL A 8 -10.11 0.40 -5.61
N VAL A 9 -9.63 -0.83 -5.38
CA VAL A 9 -9.39 -1.33 -4.01
C VAL A 9 -8.26 -0.57 -3.30
N VAL A 10 -7.19 -0.24 -4.03
CA VAL A 10 -6.10 0.63 -3.53
C VAL A 10 -6.63 2.03 -3.18
N VAL A 11 -7.43 2.62 -4.07
CA VAL A 11 -8.05 3.94 -3.84
C VAL A 11 -8.96 3.93 -2.61
N ILE A 12 -9.71 2.85 -2.37
CA ILE A 12 -10.56 2.69 -1.18
C ILE A 12 -9.69 2.70 0.08
N SER A 13 -8.59 1.93 0.11
CA SER A 13 -7.70 1.88 1.29
C SER A 13 -7.11 3.24 1.65
N ALA A 14 -6.80 4.07 0.64
CA ALA A 14 -6.24 5.41 0.83
C ALA A 14 -7.31 6.46 1.13
N SER A 15 -8.57 6.24 0.74
CA SER A 15 -9.67 7.20 0.89
C SER A 15 -9.98 7.57 2.34
N LYS A 16 -9.67 6.66 3.29
CA LYS A 16 -9.86 6.88 4.74
C LYS A 16 -8.97 8.00 5.31
N TYR A 17 -7.88 8.36 4.65
CA TYR A 17 -6.98 9.43 5.10
C TYR A 17 -7.39 10.77 4.49
N LYS A 18 -7.76 11.75 5.31
CA LYS A 18 -8.18 13.07 4.80
C LYS A 18 -7.02 13.91 4.22
N HIS A 19 -5.86 13.85 4.87
CA HIS A 19 -4.69 14.64 4.48
C HIS A 19 -3.97 14.03 3.27
N PRO A 20 -3.71 14.81 2.20
CA PRO A 20 -3.03 14.32 0.99
C PRO A 20 -1.67 13.68 1.27
N ALA A 21 -0.89 14.24 2.18
CA ALA A 21 0.40 13.67 2.58
C ALA A 21 0.26 12.25 3.14
N ILE A 22 -0.77 12.00 3.94
CA ILE A 22 -1.02 10.68 4.56
C ILE A 22 -1.59 9.69 3.53
N LYS A 23 -2.44 10.17 2.60
CA LYS A 23 -2.87 9.37 1.44
C LYS A 23 -1.66 8.88 0.64
N ASN A 24 -0.70 9.76 0.37
CA ASN A 24 0.50 9.39 -0.38
C ASN A 24 1.35 8.34 0.34
N CYS A 25 1.42 8.38 1.68
CA CYS A 25 2.10 7.36 2.47
C CYS A 25 1.42 5.98 2.34
N CYS A 26 0.09 5.94 2.39
CA CYS A 26 -0.68 4.73 2.12
C CYS A 26 -0.42 4.19 0.71
N MET A 27 -0.48 5.06 -0.30
CA MET A 27 -0.21 4.69 -1.70
C MET A 27 1.24 4.19 -1.92
N ALA A 28 2.20 4.67 -1.13
CA ALA A 28 3.56 4.12 -1.14
C ALA A 28 3.61 2.73 -0.48
N GLY A 29 2.82 2.51 0.58
CA GLY A 29 2.68 1.24 1.29
C GLY A 29 2.18 0.12 0.39
N VAL A 30 1.19 0.39 -0.47
CA VAL A 30 0.61 -0.63 -1.35
C VAL A 30 1.57 -1.16 -2.42
N LYS A 31 2.70 -0.50 -2.69
CA LYS A 31 3.69 -1.02 -3.65
C LYS A 31 4.27 -2.35 -3.13
N ALA A 32 4.51 -3.32 -4.01
CA ALA A 32 5.05 -4.63 -3.62
C ALA A 32 6.58 -4.67 -3.50
N TYR A 33 7.25 -3.56 -3.83
CA TYR A 33 8.71 -3.48 -3.90
C TYR A 33 9.32 -2.78 -2.68
N PRO A 34 10.50 -3.20 -2.20
CA PRO A 34 11.24 -4.41 -2.62
C PRO A 34 10.56 -5.71 -2.19
N VAL A 35 10.68 -6.74 -3.05
CA VAL A 35 10.06 -8.05 -2.83
C VAL A 35 10.81 -8.78 -1.71
N GLY A 36 10.08 -9.45 -0.82
CA GLY A 36 10.65 -10.24 0.27
C GLY A 36 10.90 -9.44 1.56
N GLU A 37 10.73 -8.11 1.55
CA GLU A 37 10.75 -7.32 2.77
C GLU A 37 9.38 -7.22 3.44
N THR A 38 9.35 -7.24 4.77
CA THR A 38 8.11 -6.99 5.52
C THR A 38 7.68 -5.53 5.42
N CYS A 39 6.40 -5.23 5.66
CA CYS A 39 5.92 -3.85 5.75
C CYS A 39 6.65 -3.05 6.83
N SER A 40 7.08 -3.71 7.91
CA SER A 40 7.87 -3.10 8.97
C SER A 40 9.29 -2.73 8.50
N ASP A 41 9.96 -3.61 7.74
CA ASP A 41 11.29 -3.31 7.18
C ASP A 41 11.26 -2.13 6.22
N ARG A 42 10.26 -2.12 5.34
CA ARG A 42 10.02 -1.01 4.40
C ARG A 42 9.73 0.29 5.14
N ALA A 43 8.97 0.23 6.24
CA ALA A 43 8.61 1.41 7.03
C ALA A 43 9.81 2.04 7.77
N ARG A 44 10.87 1.28 8.09
CA ARG A 44 12.08 1.82 8.76
C ARG A 44 12.77 2.92 7.95
N ARG A 45 12.59 2.92 6.63
CA ARG A 45 13.23 3.88 5.70
C ARG A 45 12.42 5.15 5.48
N ILE A 46 11.24 5.26 6.09
CA ILE A 46 10.34 6.40 5.90
C ILE A 46 10.79 7.55 6.82
N GLN A 47 11.33 8.61 6.22
CA GLN A 47 11.66 9.85 6.92
C GLN A 47 10.43 10.78 6.92
N SER A 48 9.41 10.43 7.69
CA SER A 48 8.19 11.23 7.83
C SER A 48 7.59 11.10 9.23
N ASN A 49 6.49 11.80 9.48
CA ASN A 49 5.81 11.73 10.78
C ASN A 49 5.19 10.35 11.04
N GLU A 50 4.90 10.08 12.31
CA GLU A 50 4.32 8.82 12.76
C GLU A 50 3.02 8.44 12.03
N LYS A 51 2.17 9.44 11.71
CA LYS A 51 0.91 9.22 10.98
C LYS A 51 1.16 8.68 9.57
N CYS A 52 2.21 9.16 8.90
CA CYS A 52 2.63 8.65 7.59
C CYS A 52 3.14 7.21 7.69
N ILE A 53 3.99 6.93 8.69
CA ILE A 53 4.53 5.58 8.93
C ILE A 53 3.41 4.59 9.22
N SER A 54 2.45 4.97 10.07
CA SER A 54 1.25 4.17 10.36
C SER A 54 0.42 3.93 9.10
N ALA A 55 0.12 4.99 8.33
CA ALA A 55 -0.65 4.86 7.11
C ALA A 55 0.02 3.99 6.04
N PHE A 56 1.34 4.06 5.95
CA PHE A 56 2.13 3.19 5.09
C PHE A 56 1.99 1.72 5.49
N LYS A 57 2.18 1.40 6.78
CA LYS A 57 2.08 0.03 7.29
C LYS A 57 0.69 -0.54 7.07
N ASP A 58 -0.35 0.20 7.42
CA ASP A 58 -1.75 -0.20 7.23
C ASP A 58 -2.04 -0.65 5.79
N CYS A 59 -1.68 0.20 4.82
CA CYS A 59 -1.96 -0.07 3.42
C CYS A 59 -1.04 -1.11 2.81
N CYS A 60 0.19 -1.22 3.31
CA CYS A 60 1.10 -2.30 2.94
C CYS A 60 0.54 -3.67 3.35
N GLU A 61 0.13 -3.82 4.61
CA GLU A 61 -0.43 -5.08 5.11
C GLU A 61 -1.75 -5.45 4.42
N PHE A 62 -2.60 -4.45 4.18
CA PHE A 62 -3.82 -4.63 3.40
C PHE A 62 -3.51 -5.13 1.98
N ALA A 63 -2.54 -4.53 1.29
CA ALA A 63 -2.14 -4.95 -0.04
C ALA A 63 -1.49 -6.34 -0.05
N ASN A 64 -0.79 -6.74 1.01
CA ASN A 64 -0.24 -8.10 1.12
C ASN A 64 -1.34 -9.14 1.28
N ARG A 65 -2.30 -8.94 2.19
CA ARG A 65 -3.46 -9.85 2.31
C ARG A 65 -4.21 -10.02 1.00
N LEU A 66 -4.42 -8.91 0.27
CA LEU A 66 -5.07 -8.99 -1.04
C LEU A 66 -4.24 -9.73 -2.10
N ARG A 67 -2.90 -9.71 -2.02
CA ARG A 67 -2.04 -10.53 -2.91
C ARG A 67 -2.16 -12.01 -2.60
N GLU A 68 -2.32 -12.35 -1.33
CA GLU A 68 -2.48 -13.73 -0.87
C GLU A 68 -3.86 -14.28 -1.24
N GLU A 69 -4.92 -13.50 -1.02
CA GLU A 69 -6.30 -13.88 -1.31
C GLU A 69 -6.61 -13.85 -2.82
N GLU A 70 -6.04 -12.90 -3.54
CA GLU A 70 -6.35 -12.62 -4.95
C GLU A 70 -5.07 -12.43 -5.79
N PRO A 71 -4.19 -13.47 -5.87
CA PRO A 71 -2.86 -13.35 -6.49
C PRO A 71 -2.93 -12.95 -7.96
N ASN A 72 -3.98 -13.38 -8.68
CA ASN A 72 -4.19 -13.02 -10.08
C ASN A 72 -4.63 -11.56 -10.25
N LYS A 73 -5.21 -10.93 -9.23
CA LYS A 73 -5.73 -9.57 -9.32
C LYS A 73 -4.62 -8.56 -9.02
N LEU A 74 -3.75 -8.78 -8.01
CA LEU A 74 -2.86 -7.73 -7.47
C LEU A 74 -1.46 -7.56 -8.09
N LEU A 75 -1.12 -8.30 -9.14
CA LEU A 75 0.25 -8.40 -9.68
C LEU A 75 0.82 -7.13 -10.36
N ILE A 76 0.26 -5.94 -10.18
CA ILE A 76 0.79 -4.72 -10.79
C ILE A 76 0.77 -3.54 -9.82
N LEU A 77 1.95 -3.19 -9.29
CA LEU A 77 2.51 -1.83 -9.44
C LEU A 77 4.03 -1.86 -9.22
N ALA A 78 4.73 -2.61 -10.06
CA ALA A 78 6.16 -2.41 -10.29
C ALA A 78 6.31 -1.54 -11.55
N ARG A 79 6.51 -0.24 -11.35
CA ARG A 79 7.21 0.64 -12.29
C ARG A 79 7.84 1.78 -11.51
#